data_AF-A0A0F2SIC5-F1
#
_entry.id   AF-A0A0F2SIC5-F1
#
_cell.length_a   1.000
_cell.length_b   1.000
_cell.length_c   1.000
_cell.angle_alpha   90.00
_cell.angle_beta   90.00
_cell.angle_gamma   90.00
#
_symmetry.space_group_name_H-M   'P 1'
#
loop_
_entity.id
_entity.type
_entity.pdbx_description
1 polymer ?
#
loop_
_entity_poly.entity_id
_entity_poly.type
_entity_poly.pdbx_seq_one_letter_code
_entity_poly.pdbx_strand_id
1 'polypeptide(L)'
;MDIFMSGEVDKQVGDIYREIRKDIEENLKVLKDNYYGSEVTIIGIIPIIVKLTLELEAAGFFKERQQFNAKKKEADFRLRIDLDKFVNSSSQIRKMMVVKNIIESIRLLKRKAKKDFHGEKLENDILNLLGISACEIDNLVI
;
A
#
# COMPACT_ATOMS: atom_id res chain seq x y z
N MET A 1 -16.34 -1.90 0.99
CA MET A 1 -15.19 -1.19 1.61
C MET A 1 -14.34 -0.64 0.48
N ASP A 2 -13.97 0.63 0.51
CA ASP A 2 -13.19 1.25 -0.56
C ASP A 2 -11.69 1.25 -0.22
N ILE A 3 -10.87 0.85 -1.19
CA ILE A 3 -9.41 0.99 -1.13
C ILE A 3 -9.02 1.99 -2.22
N PHE A 4 -8.34 3.06 -1.84
CA PHE A 4 -7.84 4.05 -2.79
C PHE A 4 -6.32 4.14 -2.72
N MET A 5 -5.69 4.40 -3.86
CA MET A 5 -4.25 4.61 -3.93
C MET A 5 -3.92 6.00 -4.45
N SER A 6 -2.94 6.62 -3.82
CA SER A 6 -2.24 7.82 -4.32
C SER A 6 -0.74 7.58 -4.15
N GLY A 7 0.11 8.55 -4.49
CA GLY A 7 1.54 8.42 -4.26
C GLY A 7 2.22 9.75 -4.00
N GLU A 8 3.19 9.73 -3.10
CA GLU A 8 4.19 10.79 -2.96
C GLU A 8 5.45 10.28 -3.68
N VAL A 9 5.59 10.62 -4.95
CA VAL A 9 6.59 9.98 -5.83
C VAL A 9 7.53 10.98 -6.47
N ASP A 10 8.79 10.58 -6.62
CA ASP A 10 9.79 11.33 -7.35
C ASP A 10 9.37 11.46 -8.82
N LYS A 11 9.64 12.62 -9.42
CA LYS A 11 9.31 12.91 -10.82
C LYS A 11 9.87 11.84 -11.76
N GLN A 12 11.04 11.28 -11.47
CA GLN A 12 11.70 10.30 -12.35
C GLN A 12 10.95 8.95 -12.44
N VAL A 13 10.12 8.62 -11.44
CA VAL A 13 9.35 7.36 -11.40
C VAL A 13 7.84 7.60 -11.52
N GLY A 14 7.39 8.84 -11.66
CA GLY A 14 5.97 9.20 -11.61
C GLY A 14 5.11 8.48 -12.64
N ASP A 15 5.57 8.40 -13.89
CA ASP A 15 4.83 7.70 -14.97
C ASP A 15 4.78 6.19 -14.74
N ILE A 16 5.91 5.59 -14.36
CA ILE A 16 6.03 4.16 -14.05
C ILE A 16 5.11 3.78 -12.88
N TYR A 17 5.13 4.56 -11.81
CA TYR A 17 4.26 4.35 -10.66
C TYR A 17 2.78 4.51 -11.03
N ARG A 18 2.44 5.52 -11.86
CA ARG A 18 1.07 5.74 -12.30
C ARG A 18 0.51 4.53 -13.06
N GLU A 19 1.30 3.91 -13.93
CA GLU A 19 0.90 2.71 -14.67
C GLU A 19 0.66 1.52 -13.73
N ILE A 20 1.60 1.25 -12.82
CA ILE A 20 1.47 0.18 -11.82
C ILE A 20 0.25 0.42 -10.92
N ARG A 21 0.07 1.66 -10.43
CA ARG A 21 -1.08 2.05 -9.60
C ARG A 21 -2.39 1.81 -10.32
N LYS A 22 -2.49 2.22 -11.60
CA LYS A 22 -3.72 2.03 -12.39
C LYS A 22 -4.08 0.56 -12.53
N ASP A 23 -3.11 -0.28 -12.89
CA ASP A 23 -3.31 -1.73 -13.01
C ASP A 23 -3.78 -2.35 -11.68
N ILE A 24 -3.10 -2.03 -10.57
CA ILE A 24 -3.49 -2.55 -9.25
C ILE A 24 -4.88 -2.03 -8.82
N GLU A 25 -5.15 -0.73 -8.94
CA GLU A 25 -6.45 -0.15 -8.57
C GLU A 25 -7.61 -0.75 -9.38
N GLU A 26 -7.41 -1.02 -10.66
CA GLU A 26 -8.41 -1.68 -11.51
C GLU A 26 -8.75 -3.08 -11.01
N ASN A 27 -7.73 -3.85 -10.59
CA ASN A 27 -7.95 -5.14 -9.94
C ASN A 27 -8.70 -4.96 -8.61
N LEU A 28 -8.22 -4.10 -7.71
CA LEU A 28 -8.80 -3.94 -6.36
C LEU A 28 -10.27 -3.52 -6.33
N LYS A 29 -10.79 -2.89 -7.39
CA LYS A 29 -12.23 -2.55 -7.52
C LYS A 29 -13.15 -3.76 -7.37
N VAL A 30 -12.70 -4.95 -7.77
CA VAL A 30 -13.48 -6.19 -7.63
C VAL A 30 -13.78 -6.52 -6.16
N LEU A 31 -12.96 -6.05 -5.23
CA LEU A 31 -13.12 -6.30 -3.80
C LEU A 31 -14.12 -5.35 -3.12
N LYS A 32 -14.61 -4.32 -3.82
CA LYS A 32 -15.44 -3.26 -3.23
C LYS A 32 -16.70 -3.79 -2.55
N ASP A 33 -17.35 -4.76 -3.18
CA ASP A 33 -18.62 -5.34 -2.75
C ASP A 33 -18.45 -6.51 -1.77
N ASN A 34 -17.21 -6.94 -1.52
CA ASN A 34 -16.92 -7.99 -0.55
C ASN A 34 -17.05 -7.44 0.89
N TYR A 35 -17.48 -8.32 1.80
CA TYR A 35 -17.53 -8.01 3.22
C TYR A 35 -16.20 -8.34 3.92
N TYR A 36 -15.59 -7.31 4.52
CA TYR A 36 -14.36 -7.42 5.32
C TYR A 36 -14.54 -6.92 6.76
N GLY A 37 -15.78 -6.92 7.25
CA GLY A 37 -16.14 -6.32 8.52
C GLY A 37 -16.65 -4.89 8.39
N SER A 38 -17.21 -4.38 9.49
CA SER A 38 -17.85 -3.06 9.57
C SER A 38 -17.01 -1.98 10.26
N GLU A 39 -15.83 -2.34 10.77
CA GLU A 39 -14.94 -1.43 11.52
C GLU A 39 -14.19 -0.46 10.59
N VAL A 40 -13.95 -0.84 9.34
CA VAL A 40 -13.23 -0.04 8.35
C VAL A 40 -14.07 0.06 7.08
N THR A 41 -14.25 1.29 6.60
CA THR A 41 -15.00 1.60 5.39
C THR A 41 -14.10 2.07 4.25
N ILE A 42 -13.02 2.77 4.57
CA ILE A 42 -12.08 3.34 3.59
C ILE A 42 -10.64 3.07 4.05
N ILE A 43 -9.80 2.63 3.12
CA ILE A 43 -8.35 2.45 3.31
C ILE A 43 -7.61 3.26 2.24
N GLY A 44 -6.89 4.29 2.68
CA GLY A 44 -5.94 5.03 1.86
C GLY A 44 -4.56 4.44 1.94
N ILE A 45 -3.99 4.09 0.79
CA ILE A 45 -2.63 3.55 0.68
C ILE A 45 -1.82 4.48 -0.23
N ILE A 46 -0.78 5.10 0.33
CA ILE A 46 0.00 6.14 -0.34
C ILE A 46 1.48 5.78 -0.24
N PRO A 47 2.03 5.02 -1.21
CA PRO A 47 3.45 4.78 -1.27
C PRO A 47 4.24 6.09 -1.37
N ILE A 48 5.31 6.18 -0.59
CA ILE A 48 6.29 7.26 -0.61
C ILE A 48 7.50 6.73 -1.37
N ILE A 49 7.71 7.17 -2.61
CA ILE A 49 8.79 6.73 -3.50
C ILE A 49 9.65 7.94 -3.88
N VAL A 50 10.36 8.50 -2.91
CA VAL A 50 11.21 9.69 -3.08
C VAL A 50 12.59 9.49 -2.49
N LYS A 51 13.57 10.26 -2.96
CA LYS A 51 14.88 10.31 -2.33
C LYS A 51 14.78 11.13 -1.05
N LEU A 52 14.87 10.45 0.09
CA LEU A 52 14.87 11.15 1.37
C LEU A 52 16.27 11.73 1.64
N THR A 53 16.37 13.05 1.60
CA THR A 53 17.57 13.76 2.08
C THR A 53 17.44 14.05 3.57
N LEU A 54 18.57 14.22 4.26
CA LEU A 54 18.59 14.60 5.68
C LEU A 54 17.82 15.90 5.94
N GLU A 55 17.88 16.85 5.00
CA GLU A 55 17.15 18.12 5.09
C GLU A 55 15.63 17.92 5.02
N LEU A 56 15.15 17.11 4.06
CA LEU A 56 13.72 16.82 3.94
C LEU A 56 13.20 16.08 5.17
N GLU A 57 13.99 15.16 5.71
CA GLU A 57 13.64 14.43 6.93
C GLU A 57 13.59 15.35 8.16
N ALA A 58 14.58 16.23 8.32
CA ALA A 58 14.63 17.21 9.40
C ALA A 58 13.45 18.20 9.34
N ALA A 59 13.06 18.62 8.14
CA ALA A 59 11.88 19.46 7.90
C ALA A 59 10.55 18.69 8.04
N GLY A 60 10.60 17.37 8.19
CA GLY A 60 9.45 16.52 8.42
C GLY A 60 8.64 16.13 7.18
N PHE A 61 9.21 16.28 5.99
CA PHE A 61 8.61 15.79 4.75
C PHE A 61 8.67 14.27 4.65
N PHE A 62 7.72 13.68 3.91
CA PHE A 62 7.70 12.24 3.57
C PHE A 62 7.82 11.31 4.79
N LYS A 63 7.22 11.73 5.91
CA LYS A 63 7.09 10.90 7.11
C LYS A 63 6.08 9.80 6.84
N GLU A 64 6.43 8.58 7.25
CA GLU A 64 5.47 7.49 7.25
C GLU A 64 4.29 7.82 8.18
N ARG A 65 3.11 7.38 7.77
CA ARG A 65 1.88 7.52 8.54
C ARG A 65 1.19 6.18 8.59
N GLN A 66 0.75 5.80 9.78
CA GLN A 66 0.07 4.54 10.03
C GLN A 66 -1.19 4.79 10.85
N GLN A 67 -2.12 5.54 10.27
CA GLN A 67 -3.28 6.07 10.95
C GLN A 67 -4.51 5.20 10.71
N PHE A 68 -5.22 4.88 11.80
CA PHE A 68 -6.57 4.34 11.75
C PHE A 68 -7.46 5.19 12.66
N ASN A 69 -8.52 5.77 12.11
CA ASN A 69 -9.51 6.54 12.84
C ASN A 69 -10.79 5.72 13.01
N ALA A 70 -10.92 5.08 14.17
CA ALA A 70 -12.08 4.21 14.46
C ALA A 70 -13.43 4.95 14.46
N LYS A 71 -13.46 6.26 14.77
CA LYS A 71 -14.71 7.06 14.73
C LYS A 71 -15.17 7.29 13.30
N LYS A 72 -14.23 7.57 12.40
CA LYS A 72 -14.51 7.77 10.97
C LYS A 72 -14.53 6.46 10.16
N LYS A 73 -14.02 5.36 10.74
CA LYS A 73 -13.82 4.08 10.06
C LYS A 73 -12.91 4.21 8.82
N GLU A 74 -11.90 5.06 8.93
CA GLU A 74 -10.98 5.41 7.85
C GLU A 74 -9.54 5.09 8.27
N ALA A 75 -8.75 4.57 7.33
CA ALA A 75 -7.31 4.40 7.52
C ALA A 75 -6.52 5.17 6.45
N ASP A 76 -5.38 5.73 6.84
CA ASP A 76 -4.41 6.42 5.97
C ASP A 76 -3.03 5.84 6.29
N PHE A 77 -2.52 5.05 5.35
CA PHE A 77 -1.18 4.47 5.40
C PHE A 77 -0.31 5.10 4.33
N ARG A 78 0.80 5.68 4.78
CA ARG A 78 1.87 6.18 3.94
C ARG A 78 3.14 5.48 4.35
N LEU A 79 3.64 4.61 3.48
CA LEU A 79 4.78 3.76 3.76
C LEU A 79 5.83 3.97 2.67
N ARG A 80 7.10 3.98 3.07
CA ARG A 80 8.23 4.23 2.18
C ARG A 80 8.51 3.02 1.28
N ILE A 81 8.92 3.32 0.06
CA ILE A 81 9.55 2.37 -0.87
C ILE A 81 10.88 2.99 -1.25
N ASP A 82 11.95 2.20 -1.18
CA ASP A 82 13.30 2.65 -1.55
C ASP A 82 13.33 3.06 -3.04
N LEU A 83 13.61 4.35 -3.29
CA LEU A 83 13.62 4.90 -4.65
C LEU A 83 14.71 4.27 -5.51
N ASP A 84 15.91 4.10 -4.97
CA ASP A 84 17.06 3.61 -5.75
C ASP A 84 16.82 2.16 -6.18
N LYS A 85 16.28 1.33 -5.29
CA LYS A 85 15.86 -0.04 -5.64
C LYS A 85 14.70 -0.04 -6.62
N PHE A 86 13.71 0.84 -6.45
CA PHE A 86 12.59 0.94 -7.38
C PHE A 86 13.06 1.27 -8.80
N VAL A 87 13.94 2.26 -8.94
CA VAL A 87 14.51 2.68 -10.23
C VAL A 87 15.29 1.55 -10.89
N ASN A 88 16.12 0.85 -10.13
CA ASN A 88 17.01 -0.18 -10.68
C ASN A 88 16.33 -1.56 -10.85
N SER A 89 15.07 -1.69 -10.44
CA SER A 89 14.32 -2.94 -10.53
C SER A 89 13.62 -3.14 -11.87
N SER A 90 13.34 -4.40 -12.21
CA SER A 90 12.49 -4.74 -13.36
C SER A 90 11.03 -4.30 -13.11
N SER A 91 10.23 -4.23 -14.18
CA SER A 91 8.80 -3.88 -14.08
C SER A 91 8.04 -4.80 -13.11
N GLN A 92 8.31 -6.11 -13.17
CA GLN A 92 7.72 -7.09 -12.25
C GLN A 92 8.09 -6.80 -10.79
N ILE A 93 9.37 -6.57 -10.51
CA ILE A 93 9.82 -6.27 -9.14
C ILE A 93 9.22 -4.96 -8.63
N ARG A 94 9.18 -3.89 -9.45
CA ARG A 94 8.52 -2.63 -9.08
C ARG A 94 7.05 -2.83 -8.71
N LYS A 95 6.30 -3.63 -9.48
CA LYS A 95 4.93 -4.01 -9.14
C LYS A 95 4.87 -4.73 -7.79
N MET A 96 5.76 -5.70 -7.56
CA MET A 96 5.84 -6.41 -6.27
C MET A 96 6.17 -5.48 -5.10
N MET A 97 7.01 -4.46 -5.28
CA MET A 97 7.31 -3.46 -4.24
C MET A 97 6.05 -2.67 -3.84
N VAL A 98 5.22 -2.28 -4.82
CA VAL A 98 3.94 -1.60 -4.55
C VAL A 98 2.95 -2.54 -3.87
N VAL A 99 2.86 -3.80 -4.32
CA VAL A 99 2.00 -4.80 -3.66
C VAL A 99 2.45 -5.05 -2.22
N LYS A 100 3.76 -5.16 -1.97
CA LYS A 100 4.30 -5.30 -0.60
C LYS A 100 3.88 -4.12 0.29
N ASN A 101 3.91 -2.90 -0.23
CA ASN A 101 3.44 -1.71 0.48
C ASN A 101 1.94 -1.79 0.85
N ILE A 102 1.11 -2.29 -0.06
CA ILE A 102 -0.33 -2.55 0.20
C ILE A 102 -0.50 -3.59 1.30
N ILE A 103 0.15 -4.75 1.16
CA ILE A 103 0.04 -5.87 2.11
C ILE A 103 0.50 -5.46 3.50
N GLU A 104 1.62 -4.74 3.62
CA GLU A 104 2.08 -4.22 4.91
C GLU A 104 1.09 -3.21 5.52
N SER A 105 0.44 -2.38 4.70
CA SER A 105 -0.62 -1.48 5.15
C SER A 105 -1.83 -2.26 5.70
N ILE A 106 -2.25 -3.35 5.04
CA ILE A 106 -3.34 -4.21 5.53
C ILE A 106 -2.95 -4.92 6.82
N ARG A 107 -1.73 -5.45 6.91
CA ARG A 107 -1.18 -6.08 8.12
C ARG A 107 -1.12 -5.09 9.29
N LEU A 108 -0.71 -3.86 9.04
CA LEU A 108 -0.72 -2.76 10.01
C LEU A 108 -2.14 -2.42 10.47
N LEU A 109 -3.08 -2.33 9.54
CA LEU A 109 -4.48 -2.07 9.85
C LEU A 109 -5.07 -3.18 10.71
N LYS A 110 -4.83 -4.45 10.37
CA LYS A 110 -5.21 -5.62 11.18
C LYS A 110 -4.66 -5.55 12.61
N ARG A 111 -3.51 -4.91 12.83
CA ARG A 111 -2.97 -4.68 14.18
C ARG A 111 -3.69 -3.55 14.94
N LYS A 112 -4.37 -2.63 14.24
CA LYS A 112 -5.03 -1.45 14.82
C LYS A 112 -6.56 -1.58 14.92
N ALA A 113 -7.20 -2.15 13.90
CA ALA A 113 -8.63 -2.46 13.84
C ALA A 113 -8.85 -3.87 14.40
N LYS A 114 -9.29 -3.95 15.66
CA LYS A 114 -9.36 -5.19 16.46
C LYS A 114 -10.77 -5.68 16.73
N LYS A 115 -11.78 -4.95 16.26
CA LYS A 115 -13.18 -5.28 16.49
C LYS A 115 -13.71 -6.17 15.37
N ASP A 116 -14.03 -5.57 14.23
CA ASP A 116 -14.73 -6.22 13.13
C ASP A 116 -14.05 -5.83 11.82
N PHE A 117 -12.81 -6.31 11.68
CA PHE A 117 -12.01 -6.16 10.48
C PHE A 117 -11.34 -7.49 10.12
N HIS A 118 -11.76 -8.06 8.99
CA HIS A 118 -11.27 -9.34 8.47
C HIS A 118 -9.98 -9.16 7.66
N GLY A 119 -8.95 -8.59 8.27
CA GLY A 119 -7.71 -8.23 7.59
C GLY A 119 -6.98 -9.40 6.91
N GLU A 120 -7.03 -10.60 7.48
CA GLU A 120 -6.45 -11.80 6.85
C GLU A 120 -7.17 -12.20 5.57
N LYS A 121 -8.52 -12.13 5.57
CA LYS A 121 -9.32 -12.39 4.37
C LYS A 121 -8.98 -11.36 3.29
N LEU A 122 -8.89 -10.08 3.66
CA LEU A 122 -8.56 -9.02 2.72
C LEU A 122 -7.16 -9.21 2.11
N GLU A 123 -6.15 -9.51 2.93
CA GLU A 123 -4.79 -9.80 2.47
C GLU A 123 -4.78 -10.94 1.44
N ASN A 124 -5.44 -12.06 1.76
CA ASN A 124 -5.52 -13.22 0.87
C ASN A 124 -6.25 -12.90 -0.44
N ASP A 125 -7.37 -12.16 -0.39
CA ASP A 125 -8.13 -11.79 -1.58
C ASP A 125 -7.30 -10.87 -2.50
N ILE A 126 -6.54 -9.92 -1.94
CA ILE A 126 -5.63 -9.05 -2.71
C ILE A 126 -4.53 -9.87 -3.39
N LEU A 127 -3.88 -10.76 -2.65
CA LEU A 127 -2.81 -11.63 -3.15
C LEU A 127 -3.30 -12.54 -4.29
N ASN A 128 -4.44 -13.21 -4.07
CA ASN A 128 -5.07 -14.07 -5.08
C ASN A 128 -5.43 -13.30 -6.36
N LEU A 129 -6.02 -12.11 -6.21
CA LEU A 129 -6.44 -11.29 -7.34
C LEU A 129 -5.26 -10.82 -8.18
N LEU A 130 -4.13 -10.53 -7.54
CA LEU A 130 -2.92 -10.08 -8.23
C LEU A 130 -2.04 -11.25 -8.70
N GLY A 131 -2.41 -12.51 -8.39
CA GLY A 131 -1.64 -13.70 -8.73
C GLY A 131 -0.28 -13.76 -8.05
N ILE A 132 -0.17 -13.22 -6.83
CA ILE A 132 1.08 -13.14 -6.05
C ILE A 132 0.89 -13.89 -4.75
N SER A 133 1.83 -14.76 -4.38
CA SER A 133 1.81 -15.46 -3.09
C SER A 133 2.35 -14.61 -1.94
N ALA A 134 1.89 -14.88 -0.71
CA ALA A 134 2.45 -14.25 0.49
C ALA A 134 3.97 -14.50 0.62
N CYS A 135 4.43 -15.71 0.26
CA CYS A 135 5.83 -16.09 0.26
C CYS A 135 6.68 -15.20 -0.66
N GLU A 136 6.19 -14.86 -1.85
CA GLU A 136 6.87 -13.94 -2.77
C GLU A 136 6.99 -12.53 -2.19
N ILE A 137 5.96 -12.04 -1.49
CA ILE A 137 5.99 -10.72 -0.83
C ILE A 137 6.95 -10.70 0.36
N ASP A 138 6.89 -11.73 1.20
CA ASP A 138 7.69 -11.81 2.42
C ASP A 138 9.19 -11.93 2.09
N ASN A 139 9.53 -12.67 1.03
CA ASN A 139 10.92 -12.85 0.57
C ASN A 139 11.42 -11.74 -0.37
N LEU A 140 10.58 -10.76 -0.73
CA LEU A 140 11.02 -9.66 -1.58
C LEU A 140 12.07 -8.82 -0.83
N VAL A 141 13.32 -8.91 -1.28
CA VAL A 141 14.44 -8.11 -0.77
C VAL A 141 14.34 -6.70 -1.34
N ILE A 142 13.80 -5.78 -0.52
CA ILE A 142 13.66 -4.35 -0.79
C ILE A 142 14.47 -3.51 0.19
#